data_AF-A0A351SXE0-F1
#
_entry.id   AF-A0A351SXE0-F1
#
_cell.length_a   1.000
_cell.length_b   1.000
_cell.length_c   1.000
_cell.angle_alpha   90.00
_cell.angle_beta   90.00
_cell.angle_gamma   90.00
#
_symmetry.space_group_name_H-M   'P 1'
#
loop_
_entity.id
_entity.type
_entity.pdbx_description
1 polymer ?
#
loop_
_entity_poly.entity_id
_entity_poly.type
_entity_poly.pdbx_seq_one_letter_code
_entity_poly.pdbx_strand_id
1 'polypeptide(L)' 'VCYYSAIEHCILSGLERFEAGAGGSFKQMRGLDPEPTTSLHYIVHEGFRRAVEKHLSQEREAIRGKQVTLLERSQLKKEG' A
#
# COMPACT_ATOMS: atom_id res chain seq x y z
N VAL A 1 10.76 9.63 10.44
CA VAL A 1 11.08 8.35 9.75
C VAL A 1 11.94 8.65 8.54
N CYS A 2 13.14 8.06 8.45
CA CYS A 2 14.06 8.23 7.32
C CYS A 2 13.95 7.01 6.39
N TYR A 3 13.43 7.20 5.17
CA TYR A 3 13.23 6.10 4.19
C TYR A 3 14.50 5.77 3.39
N TYR A 4 15.36 6.78 3.16
CA TYR A 4 16.51 6.65 2.27
C TYR A 4 17.53 5.60 2.73
N SER A 5 17.82 5.53 4.03
CA SER A 5 18.77 4.52 4.55
C SER A 5 18.27 3.09 4.36
N ALA A 6 16.96 2.86 4.53
CA ALA A 6 16.38 1.53 4.31
C ALA A 6 16.33 1.18 2.81
N ILE A 7 16.02 2.14 1.95
CA ILE A 7 16.06 1.97 0.49
C ILE A 7 17.49 1.67 0.02
N GLU A 8 18.48 2.43 0.51
CA GLU A 8 19.90 2.21 0.21
C GLU A 8 20.35 0.82 0.65
N HIS A 9 19.95 0.38 1.85
CA HIS A 9 20.23 -0.97 2.31
C HIS A 9 19.63 -2.05 1.40
N CYS A 10 18.38 -1.88 0.94
CA CYS A 10 17.76 -2.80 0.00
C CYS A 10 18.56 -2.88 -1.32
N ILE A 11 18.96 -1.73 -1.87
CA ILE A 11 19.76 -1.67 -3.11
C ILE A 11 21.10 -2.38 -2.93
N LEU A 12 21.83 -2.06 -1.87
CA LEU A 12 23.15 -2.66 -1.58
C LEU A 12 23.07 -4.17 -1.32
N SER A 13 21.96 -4.63 -0.76
CA SER A 13 21.73 -6.04 -0.43
C SER A 13 21.07 -6.83 -1.57
N GLY A 14 20.78 -6.20 -2.71
CA GLY A 14 20.07 -6.83 -3.83
C GLY A 14 18.62 -7.22 -3.49
N LEU A 15 17.99 -6.55 -2.52
CA LEU A 15 16.58 -6.75 -2.21
C LEU A 15 15.71 -5.98 -3.19
N GLU A 16 14.75 -6.68 -3.79
CA GLU A 16 13.89 -6.12 -4.85
C GLU A 16 12.72 -5.29 -4.31
N ARG A 17 12.42 -5.40 -3.00
CA ARG A 17 11.22 -4.79 -2.41
C ARG A 17 11.53 -4.08 -1.10
N PHE A 18 11.09 -2.84 -1.01
CA PHE A 18 11.07 -2.02 0.19
C PHE A 18 9.63 -1.61 0.52
N GLU A 19 9.21 -1.81 1.77
CA GLU A 19 7.91 -1.35 2.25
C GLU A 19 8.08 -0.30 3.34
N ALA A 20 7.54 0.90 3.11
CA ALA A 20 7.66 2.02 4.04
C ALA A 20 6.76 1.90 5.30
N GLY A 21 6.15 0.73 5.52
CA GLY A 21 5.22 0.43 6.61
C GLY A 21 3.90 1.21 6.55
N ALA A 22 3.19 1.31 7.67
CA ALA A 22 2.03 2.18 7.84
C ALA A 22 2.47 3.63 8.17
N GLY A 23 1.67 4.64 7.81
CA GLY A 23 1.90 6.02 8.26
C GLY A 23 1.69 7.09 7.20
N GLY A 24 0.53 7.76 7.28
CA GLY A 24 0.21 9.09 6.75
C GLY A 24 0.37 9.34 5.24
N SER A 25 -0.17 10.48 4.79
CA SER A 25 -0.09 10.94 3.40
C SER A 25 1.31 11.43 2.97
N PHE A 26 2.22 11.63 3.91
CA PHE A 26 3.56 12.21 3.65
C PHE A 26 4.51 11.29 2.87
N LYS A 27 4.13 10.02 2.64
CA LYS A 27 4.89 9.05 1.83
C LYS A 27 4.88 9.38 0.35
N GLN A 28 3.73 9.83 -0.15
CA GLN A 28 3.54 10.17 -1.55
C GLN A 28 4.52 11.27 -2.00
N MET A 29 4.69 12.31 -1.18
CA MET A 29 5.66 13.39 -1.43
C MET A 29 7.12 12.92 -1.47
N ARG A 30 7.41 11.71 -1.00
CA ARG A 30 8.76 11.11 -0.98
C ARG A 30 8.94 10.02 -2.05
N GLY A 31 8.04 9.96 -3.03
CA GLY A 31 8.13 9.00 -4.15
C GLY A 31 7.70 7.58 -3.78
N LEU A 32 6.88 7.42 -2.74
CA LEU A 32 6.31 6.13 -2.35
C LEU A 32 4.84 6.07 -2.80
N ASP A 33 4.64 5.61 -4.04
CA ASP A 33 3.31 5.42 -4.60
C ASP A 33 2.59 4.22 -3.97
N PRO A 34 1.25 4.24 -3.92
CA PRO A 34 0.49 3.16 -3.30
C PRO A 34 0.43 1.92 -4.19
N GLU A 35 0.74 0.77 -3.60
CA GLU A 35 0.57 -0.54 -4.22
C GLU A 35 -0.46 -1.39 -3.45
N PRO A 36 -1.34 -2.16 -4.13
CA PRO A 36 -2.30 -3.02 -3.45
C PRO A 36 -1.56 -4.06 -2.62
N THR A 37 -1.94 -4.16 -1.35
CA THR A 37 -1.38 -5.15 -0.43
C THR A 37 -2.52 -6.01 0.10
N THR A 38 -2.30 -7.32 0.16
CA THR A 38 -3.26 -8.28 0.67
C THR A 38 -2.81 -8.82 2.02
N SER A 39 -3.78 -9.24 2.84
CA SER A 39 -3.53 -9.93 4.09
C SER A 39 -4.49 -11.11 4.22
N LEU A 40 -4.06 -12.14 4.93
CA LEU A 40 -4.83 -13.35 5.15
C LEU A 40 -5.28 -13.41 6.61
N HIS A 41 -6.58 -13.57 6.83
CA HIS A 41 -7.17 -13.61 8.16
C HIS A 41 -8.03 -14.85 8.30
N TYR A 42 -7.74 -15.69 9.29
CA TYR A 42 -8.62 -16.79 9.66
C TYR A 42 -9.65 -16.31 10.68
N ILE A 43 -10.91 -16.25 10.27
CA ILE A 43 -12.02 -15.80 11.11
C ILE A 43 -12.91 -16.99 11.42
N VAL A 44 -12.95 -17.44 12.68
CA VAL A 44 -13.75 -18.61 13.10
C VAL A 44 -15.25 -18.31 13.11
N HIS A 45 -15.63 -17.19 13.72
CA HIS A 45 -17.03 -16.84 13.92
C HIS A 45 -17.72 -16.48 12.61
N GLU A 46 -18.66 -17.30 12.16
CA GLU A 46 -19.28 -17.16 10.83
C GLU A 46 -20.01 -15.83 10.64
N GLY A 47 -20.73 -15.36 11.66
CA GLY A 47 -21.42 -14.07 11.60
C GLY A 47 -20.45 -12.91 11.41
N PHE A 48 -19.25 -13.02 11.98
CA PHE A 48 -18.23 -11.98 11.86
C PHE A 48 -17.55 -12.08 10.49
N ARG A 49 -17.27 -13.29 10.01
CA ARG A 49 -16.77 -13.53 8.65
C ARG A 49 -17.67 -12.90 7.60
N ARG A 50 -18.98 -13.14 7.67
CA ARG A 50 -19.98 -12.54 6.76
C ARG A 50 -19.99 -11.00 6.83
N ALA A 51 -19.88 -10.43 8.02
CA ALA A 51 -19.81 -8.97 8.18
C ALA A 51 -18.56 -8.38 7.52
N VAL A 52 -17.40 -9.01 7.69
CA VAL A 52 -16.14 -8.63 7.05
C VAL A 52 -16.22 -8.77 5.53
N GLU A 53 -16.73 -9.89 5.00
CA GLU A 53 -16.90 -10.09 3.56
C GLU A 53 -17.78 -9.02 2.90
N LYS A 54 -18.90 -8.66 3.56
CA LYS A 54 -19.78 -7.59 3.08
C LYS A 54 -19.06 -6.24 3.05
N HIS A 55 -18.30 -5.92 4.10
CA HIS A 55 -17.52 -4.68 4.15
C HIS A 55 -16.43 -4.63 3.06
N LEU A 56 -15.67 -5.72 2.90
CA LEU A 56 -14.57 -5.82 1.93
C LEU A 56 -15.03 -5.57 0.49
N SER A 57 -16.27 -5.89 0.15
CA SER A 57 -16.83 -5.64 -1.18
C SER A 57 -16.87 -4.15 -1.51
N GLN A 58 -17.25 -3.30 -0.53
CA GLN A 58 -17.30 -1.85 -0.68
C GLN A 58 -15.91 -1.23 -0.50
N GLU A 59 -15.14 -1.72 0.47
CA GLU A 59 -13.81 -1.23 0.77
C GLU A 59 -12.85 -1.39 -0.42
N ARG A 60 -12.89 -2.54 -1.12
CA ARG A 60 -12.05 -2.78 -2.30
C ARG A 60 -12.27 -1.75 -3.40
N GLU A 61 -13.52 -1.34 -3.62
CA GLU A 61 -13.82 -0.31 -4.61
C GLU A 61 -13.33 1.06 -4.17
N ALA A 62 -13.54 1.42 -2.90
CA ALA A 62 -13.03 2.67 -2.34
C ALA A 62 -11.49 2.74 -2.38
N ILE A 63 -10.80 1.64 -2.07
CA ILE A 63 -9.32 1.55 -2.13
C ILE A 63 -8.84 1.69 -3.57
N ARG A 64 -9.47 1.02 -4.54
CA ARG A 64 -9.10 1.16 -5.97
C ARG A 64 -9.24 2.59 -6.45
N GLY A 65 -10.38 3.24 -6.18
CA GLY A 65 -10.58 4.65 -6.54
C GLY A 65 -9.53 5.57 -5.89
N LYS A 66 -9.24 5.35 -4.62
CA LYS A 66 -8.19 6.10 -3.91
C LYS A 66 -6.80 5.88 -4.53
N GLN A 67 -6.48 4.66 -4.94
CA GLN A 67 -5.20 4.34 -5.58
C GLN A 67 -5.05 5.12 -6.89
N VAL A 68 -6.07 5.14 -7.75
CA VAL A 68 -6.07 5.89 -9.01
C VAL A 68 -5.79 7.37 -8.74
N THR A 69 -6.53 8.01 -7.83
CA THR A 69 -6.33 9.43 -7.49
C THR A 69 -4.93 9.72 -6.93
N LEU A 70 -4.33 8.79 -6.19
CA LEU A 70 -2.97 8.95 -5.68
C LEU A 70 -1.92 8.79 -6.79
N LEU A 71 -2.10 7.85 -7.71
CA LEU A 71 -1.19 7.64 -8.84
C LEU A 71 -1.22 8.79 -9.85
N GLU A 72 -2.37 9.43 -10.05
CA GLU A 72 -2.47 10.68 -10.84
C GLU A 72 -1.57 11.81 -10.29
N ARG A 73 -1.25 11.74 -9.00
CA ARG A 73 -0.43 12.71 -8.27
C ARG A 73 0.95 12.13 -7.92
N SER A 74 1.38 11.08 -8.62
CA SER A 74 2.70 10.48 -8.43
C SER A 74 3.81 11.53 -8.55
N GLN A 75 4.82 11.42 -7.68
CA GLN A 75 6.02 12.24 -7.71
C GLN A 75 7.17 11.58 -8.47
N LEU A 76 6.97 10.34 -8.94
CA LEU A 76 7.95 9.61 -9.74
C LEU A 76 7.94 10.13 -11.17
N LYS A 77 9.11 10.14 -11.80
CA LYS A 77 9.21 10.41 -13.22
C LYS A 77 8.53 9.27 -13.97
N LYS A 78 7.64 9.61 -14.91
CA LYS A 78 7.09 8.61 -15.84
C LYS A 78 8.23 8.08 -16.70
N GLU A 79 8.29 6.77 -16.88
CA GLU A 79 9.14 6.18 -17.89
C GLU A 79 8.66 6.66 -19.27
N GLY A 80 9.60 7.08 -20.11
CA GLY A 80 9.35 7.63 -21.44
C GLY A 80 9.29 6.56 -22.52
#